data_AF-A0A6P1ZE66-F1
#
_entry.id   AF-A0A6P1ZE66-F1
#
_cell.length_a   1.000
_cell.length_b   1.000
_cell.length_c   1.000
_cell.angle_alpha   90.00
_cell.angle_beta   90.00
_cell.angle_gamma   90.00
#
_symmetry.space_group_name_H-M   'P 1'
#
loop_
_entity.id
_entity.type
_entity.pdbx_description
1 polymer ?
#
loop_
_entity_poly.entity_id
_entity_poly.type
_entity_poly.pdbx_seq_one_letter_code
_entity_poly.pdbx_strand_id
1 'polypeptide(L)' 'MEPDYTDTVFIRDEECPYDPENNIAKILCDSCSESNEVECYIEAGEPVFQGFVCIKCGAWNAPE' A
#
# COMPACT_ATOMS: atom_id res chain seq x y z
N MET A 1 -13.95 10.18 -8.17
CA MET A 1 -14.50 9.01 -7.46
C MET A 1 -13.72 8.88 -6.17
N GLU A 2 -14.39 8.55 -5.07
CA GLU A 2 -13.68 8.20 -3.84
C GLU A 2 -13.05 6.80 -4.04
N PRO A 3 -11.88 6.52 -3.43
CA PRO A 3 -11.25 5.22 -3.59
C PRO A 3 -12.14 4.12 -3.04
N ASP A 4 -12.34 3.07 -3.84
CA ASP A 4 -13.19 1.91 -3.51
C ASP A 4 -12.31 0.67 -3.35
N TYR A 5 -11.95 0.38 -2.09
CA TYR A 5 -11.05 -0.69 -1.67
C TYR A 5 -11.72 -2.06 -1.76
N THR A 6 -12.09 -2.46 -2.97
CA THR A 6 -12.88 -3.66 -3.28
C THR A 6 -12.04 -4.93 -3.38
N ASP A 7 -10.73 -4.81 -3.60
CA ASP A 7 -9.80 -5.92 -3.72
C ASP A 7 -8.81 -5.98 -2.53
N THR A 8 -7.97 -7.00 -2.53
CA THR A 8 -6.91 -7.18 -1.53
C THR A 8 -5.63 -7.65 -2.22
N VAL A 9 -4.50 -7.06 -1.82
CA VAL A 9 -3.14 -7.45 -2.26
C VAL A 9 -2.32 -7.87 -1.05
N PHE A 10 -1.35 -8.76 -1.26
CA PHE A 10 -0.42 -9.18 -0.20
C PHE A 10 0.88 -8.41 -0.34
N ILE A 11 1.16 -7.49 0.59
CA ILE A 11 2.40 -6.74 0.64
C ILE A 11 3.08 -7.08 1.96
N ARG A 12 4.33 -7.57 1.91
CA ARG A 12 5.10 -7.99 3.09
C ARG A 12 4.37 -9.02 3.95
N ASP A 13 3.74 -10.01 3.30
CA ASP A 13 2.91 -11.03 3.94
C ASP A 13 1.68 -10.47 4.70
N GLU A 14 1.30 -9.21 4.48
CA GLU A 14 0.12 -8.58 5.07
C GLU A 14 -0.99 -8.34 4.03
N GLU A 15 -2.23 -8.62 4.41
CA GLU A 15 -3.42 -8.30 3.61
C GLU A 15 -3.66 -6.78 3.59
N CYS A 16 -3.46 -6.17 2.44
CA CYS A 16 -3.64 -4.74 2.22
C CYS A 16 -4.89 -4.50 1.38
N PRO A 17 -5.88 -3.70 1.86
CA PRO A 17 -7.00 -3.26 1.04
C PRO A 17 -6.51 -2.54 -0.21
N TYR A 18 -7.07 -2.88 -1.37
CA TYR A 18 -6.62 -2.40 -2.66
C TYR A 18 -7.78 -1.83 -3.48
N ASP A 19 -7.54 -0.66 -4.06
CA ASP A 19 -8.39 -0.05 -5.07
C ASP A 19 -7.76 -0.31 -6.46
N PRO A 20 -8.34 -1.25 -7.24
CA PRO A 20 -7.82 -1.61 -8.56
C PRO A 20 -8.10 -0.55 -9.63
N GLU A 21 -9.07 0.35 -9.42
CA GLU A 21 -9.38 1.40 -10.38
C GLU A 21 -8.34 2.53 -10.31
N ASN A 22 -7.88 2.85 -9.11
CA ASN A 22 -6.91 3.91 -8.86
C ASN A 22 -5.46 3.40 -8.66
N ASN A 23 -5.25 2.09 -8.57
CA ASN A 23 -3.96 1.46 -8.24
C ASN A 23 -3.41 1.93 -6.88
N ILE A 24 -4.26 1.95 -5.86
CA ILE A 24 -3.93 2.42 -4.51
C ILE A 24 -4.13 1.29 -3.51
N ALA A 25 -3.08 0.94 -2.76
CA ALA A 25 -3.15 0.03 -1.63
C ALA A 25 -3.07 0.81 -0.30
N LYS A 26 -3.76 0.30 0.74
CA LYS A 26 -3.57 0.74 2.11
C LYS A 26 -2.50 -0.10 2.79
N ILE A 27 -1.33 0.49 2.98
CA ILE A 27 -0.16 -0.18 3.56
C ILE A 27 0.09 0.39 4.96
N LEU A 28 0.32 -0.49 5.93
CA LEU A 28 0.67 -0.08 7.29
C LEU A 28 2.14 0.36 7.35
N CYS A 29 2.41 1.41 8.12
CA CYS A 29 3.78 1.80 8.41
C CYS A 29 4.43 0.80 9.39
N ASP A 30 5.61 0.29 9.07
CA ASP A 30 6.34 -0.67 9.90
C ASP A 30 6.73 -0.11 11.27
N SER A 31 6.85 1.23 11.38
CA SER A 31 7.28 1.89 12.60
C SER A 31 6.14 2.24 13.57
N CYS A 32 4.95 2.57 13.06
CA CYS A 32 3.87 3.12 13.89
C CYS A 32 2.47 2.58 13.56
N SER A 33 2.38 1.65 12.62
CA SER A 33 1.16 0.99 12.15
C SER A 33 0.08 1.94 11.63
N GLU A 34 0.48 3.14 11.18
CA GLU A 34 -0.43 4.04 10.50
C GLU A 34 -0.75 3.53 9.09
N SER A 35 -2.02 3.53 8.71
CA SER A 35 -2.45 3.21 7.35
C SER A 35 -2.11 4.35 6.40
N ASN A 36 -1.38 4.07 5.33
CA ASN A 36 -1.02 5.02 4.29
C ASN A 36 -1.60 4.56 2.95
N GLU A 37 -2.10 5.49 2.15
CA GLU A 37 -2.50 5.24 0.77
C GLU A 37 -1.27 5.33 -0.13
N VAL A 38 -0.95 4.22 -0.81
CA VAL A 38 0.30 4.06 -1.56
C VAL A 38 -0.03 3.55 -2.95
N GLU A 39 0.55 4.20 -3.97
CA GLU A 39 0.46 3.69 -5.34
C GLU A 39 1.11 2.30 -5.43
N CYS A 40 0.33 1.34 -5.88
CA CYS A 40 0.72 -0.06 -6.00
C CYS A 40 0.17 -0.62 -7.31
N TYR A 41 1.04 -1.20 -8.13
CA TYR A 41 0.70 -1.80 -9.42
C TYR A 41 0.81 -3.31 -9.33
N ILE A 42 -0.01 -4.04 -10.10
CA ILE A 42 0.12 -5.49 -10.21
C ILE A 42 0.94 -5.84 -11.47
N GLU A 43 2.16 -6.30 -11.28
CA GLU A 43 3.05 -6.75 -12.36
C GLU A 43 3.27 -8.25 -12.28
N ALA A 44 2.93 -8.98 -13.36
CA ALA A 44 3.03 -10.45 -13.40
C ALA A 44 2.32 -11.19 -12.26
N GLY A 45 1.30 -10.57 -11.64
CA GLY A 45 0.54 -11.13 -10.52
C GLY A 45 1.05 -10.72 -9.13
N GLU A 46 2.14 -9.96 -9.06
CA GLU A 46 2.75 -9.49 -7.81
C GLU A 46 2.51 -7.99 -7.61
N PRO A 47 2.23 -7.53 -6.39
CA PRO A 47 2.12 -6.10 -6.08
C PRO A 47 3.49 -5.44 -6.04
N VAL A 48 3.62 -4.32 -6.75
CA VAL A 48 4.84 -3.51 -6.87
C VAL A 48 4.54 -2.07 -6.47
N PHE A 49 5.30 -1.53 -5.53
CA PHE A 49 5.24 -0.13 -5.09
C PHE A 49 6.65 0.46 -4.94
N GLN A 50 6.79 1.78 -4.93
CA GLN A 50 8.11 2.46 -4.87
C GLN A 50 8.61 2.76 -3.44
N GLY A 51 7.88 2.36 -2.42
CA GLY A 51 8.09 2.80 -1.04
C GLY A 51 7.41 4.13 -0.73
N PHE A 52 7.25 4.45 0.55
CA PHE A 52 6.55 5.67 0.99
C PHE A 52 7.08 6.20 2.32
N VAL A 53 6.95 7.50 2.53
CA VAL A 53 7.17 8.13 3.83
C VAL A 53 5.84 8.16 4.58
N CYS A 54 5.82 7.63 5.80
CA CYS A 54 4.63 7.61 6.63
C CYS A 54 4.17 9.03 6.97
N ILE A 55 2.89 9.33 6.70
CA ILE A 55 2.30 10.65 6.94
C ILE A 55 2.29 11.06 8.42
N LYS A 56 2.34 10.08 9.34
CA LYS A 56 2.26 10.32 10.78
C LYS A 56 3.62 10.44 11.47
N CYS A 57 4.53 9.49 11.24
CA CYS A 57 5.81 9.45 11.96
C CYS A 57 7.01 9.88 11.10
N GLY A 58 6.83 10.08 9.80
CA GLY A 58 7.91 10.45 8.88
C GLY A 58 8.93 9.33 8.60
N ALA A 59 8.67 8.11 9.07
CA ALA A 59 9.53 6.96 8.76
C ALA A 59 9.41 6.59 7.28
N TRP A 60 10.55 6.27 6.66
CA TRP A 60 10.60 5.68 5.32
C TRP A 60 10.26 4.18 5.39
N ASN A 61 9.33 3.74 4.54
CA ASN A 61 8.94 2.35 4.36
C ASN A 61 9.43 1.93 2.96
N ALA A 62 10.48 1.10 2.91
CA ALA A 62 11.15 0.70 1.67
C ALA A 62 10.32 -0.31 0.87
N PRO A 63 10.45 -0.40 -0.47
CA PRO A 63 9.66 -1.33 -1.29
C PRO A 63 10.03 -2.82 -1.16
N GLU A 64 10.68 -3.22 -0.06
CA GLU A 64 10.98 -4.63 0.25
C GLU A 64 9.74 -5.39 0.72
#